data_AF-A0A453AY07-F1
#
_entry.id   AF-A0A453AY07-F1
#
_cell.length_a   1.000
_cell.length_b   1.000
_cell.length_c   1.000
_cell.angle_alpha   90.00
_cell.angle_beta   90.00
_cell.angle_gamma   90.00
#
_symmetry.space_group_name_H-M   'P 1'
#
loop_
_entity.id
_entity.type
_entity.pdbx_description
1 polymer ?
#
loop_
_entity_poly.entity_id
_entity_poly.type
_entity_poly.pdbx_seq_one_letter_code
_entity_poly.pdbx_strand_id
1 'polypeptide(L)' 'MKTEVTWVRDMLRGDDAYEMRVKLTKQVPEEYPYKDDD' A
#
# COMPACT_ATOMS: atom_id res chain seq x y z
N MET A 1 -8.48 -2.40 2.71
CA MET A 1 -8.28 -1.37 1.66
C MET A 1 -7.42 -1.89 0.51
N LYS A 2 -7.58 -1.39 -0.72
CA LYS A 2 -6.72 -1.73 -1.87
C LYS A 2 -6.02 -0.47 -2.37
N THR A 3 -4.69 -0.54 -2.45
CA THR A 3 -3.82 0.57 -2.87
C THR A 3 -2.84 0.10 -3.93
N GLU A 4 -2.54 0.96 -4.89
CA GLU A 4 -1.40 0.80 -5.80
C GLU A 4 -0.22 1.57 -5.22
N VAL A 5 0.95 0.95 -5.23
CA VAL A 5 2.17 1.53 -4.67
C VAL A 5 3.24 1.49 -5.76
N THR A 6 3.84 2.65 -6.04
CA THR A 6 4.94 2.77 -6.98
C THR A 6 6.10 3.53 -6.36
N TRP A 7 7.31 3.06 -6.65
CA TRP A 7 8.54 3.77 -6.33
C TRP A 7 8.75 4.88 -7.38
N VAL A 8 8.89 6.11 -6.91
CA VAL A 8 9.10 7.29 -7.76
C VAL A 8 10.57 7.74 -7.71
N ARG A 9 11.18 7.67 -6.51
CA ARG A 9 12.61 7.95 -6.31
C ARG A 9 13.22 6.95 -5.36
N ASP A 10 14.47 6.58 -5.63
CA ASP A 10 15.25 5.61 -4.89
C ASP A 10 16.72 6.05 -4.82
N MET A 11 17.19 6.40 -3.62
CA MET A 11 18.59 6.82 -3.44
C MET A 11 19.59 5.74 -3.85
N LEU A 12 19.22 4.45 -3.79
CA LEU A 12 20.09 3.36 -4.25
C LEU A 12 20.29 3.36 -5.78
N ARG A 13 19.42 4.08 -6.50
CA ARG A 13 19.55 4.33 -7.94
C ARG A 13 20.18 5.69 -8.26
N GLY A 14 20.63 6.41 -7.23
CA GLY A 14 21.27 7.71 -7.35
C GLY A 14 20.33 8.91 -7.22
N ASP A 15 19.08 8.71 -6.78
CA ASP A 15 18.16 9.82 -6.49
C ASP A 15 18.51 10.56 -5.18
N ASP A 16 17.88 11.72 -4.98
CA ASP A 16 18.12 12.62 -3.84
C ASP A 16 17.43 12.19 -2.55
N ALA A 17 16.33 11.44 -2.67
CA ALA A 17 15.55 10.92 -1.57
C ALA A 17 14.81 9.64 -1.96
N TYR A 18 14.31 8.92 -0.97
CA TYR A 18 13.34 7.86 -1.19
C TYR A 18 11.93 8.48 -1.31
N GLU A 19 11.25 8.20 -2.42
CA GLU A 19 9.88 8.66 -2.65
C GLU A 19 9.01 7.49 -3.12
N MET A 20 7.93 7.22 -2.38
CA MET A 20 6.90 6.27 -2.75
C MET A 20 5.58 7.01 -2.98
N ARG A 21 4.93 6.69 -4.10
CA ARG A 21 3.57 7.14 -4.37
C ARG A 21 2.59 6.04 -4.04
N VAL A 22 1.69 6.33 -3.11
CA VAL A 22 0.60 5.45 -2.73
C VAL A 22 -0.70 6.03 -3.26
N LYS A 23 -1.44 5.25 -4.04
CA LYS A 23 -2.75 5.63 -4.56
C LYS A 23 -3.80 4.66 -4.02
N LEU A 24 -4.77 5.19 -3.29
CA LEU A 24 -5.95 4.44 -2.90
C LEU A 24 -6.82 4.18 -4.13
N THR A 25 -7.01 2.90 -4.46
CA THR A 25 -7.85 2.51 -5.60
C THR A 25 -9.25 2.09 -5.16
N LYS A 26 -9.36 1.44 -4.00
CA LYS A 26 -10.66 1.04 -3.45
C LYS A 26 -10.61 0.97 -1.92
N GLN A 27 -11.61 1.56 -1.28
CA GLN A 27 -11.90 1.28 0.11
C GLN A 27 -12.66 -0.05 0.18
N VAL A 28 -12.09 -1.00 0.91
CA VAL A 28 -12.70 -2.33 1.13
C VAL A 28 -12.95 -2.42 2.63
N PRO A 29 -14.18 -2.78 3.07
CA PRO A 29 -14.47 -3.02 4.47
C PRO A 29 -13.50 -4.03 5.06
N GLU A 30 -13.15 -3.87 6.34
CA GLU A 30 -12.36 -4.86 7.05
C GLU A 30 -13.24 -6.07 7.36
N GLU A 31 -12.99 -7.19 6.66
CA GLU A 31 -13.54 -8.48 7.05
C GLU A 31 -12.58 -9.13 8.05
N TYR A 32 -13.04 -9.29 9.28
CA TYR A 32 -12.30 -10.02 10.32
C TYR A 32 -12.44 -11.52 10.06
N PRO A 33 -11.35 -12.24 9.77
CA PRO A 33 -11.38 -13.67 9.42
C PRO A 33 -11.62 -14.60 10.63
N TYR A 34 -11.83 -14.04 11.82
CA TYR A 34 -12.13 -14.78 13.05
C TYR A 34 -13.52 -14.39 13.53
N LYS A 35 -14.55 -14.81 12.79
CA LYS A 35 -15.79 -15.19 13.46
C LYS A 35 -15.64 -16.68 13.66
N ASP A 36 -15.45 -17.10 14.90
CA ASP A 36 -15.59 -18.50 15.25
C ASP A 36 -17.00 -18.91 14.77
N ASP A 37 -17.06 -19.75 13.73
CA ASP A 37 -18.30 -20.40 13.31
C ASP A 37 -18.68 -21.36 14.46
N ASP A 38 -19.67 -20.96 15.27
CA ASP A 38 -20.33 -21.81 16.29
C ASP A 38 -20.91 -23.10 15.68
#